data_AF-A0A3B8RJG3-F1
#
_entry.id   AF-A0A3B8RJG3-F1
#
_cell.length_a   1.000
_cell.length_b   1.000
_cell.length_c   1.000
_cell.angle_alpha   90.00
_cell.angle_beta   90.00
_cell.angle_gamma   90.00
#
_symmetry.space_group_name_H-M   'P 1'
#
loop_
_entity.id
_entity.type
_entity.pdbx_description
1 polymer ?
#
loop_
_entity_poly.entity_id
_entity_poly.type
_entity_poly.pdbx_seq_one_letter_code
_entity_poly.pdbx_strand_id
1 'polypeptide(L)'
;MAYKAIVVGALGVIGRYIVERLEQDPDWEVIGISRRQGPSRQRVQYLALDLLDAESCERRIAAIDGITHVFYAAFQPTPGPAAGYASNIDANRNMLVNAVSAVATHHASLQRVILVTGTKYYGIHLGPIKTPARETDSRHIPPNYYFDQIDWLMAYQANALSDASIAARSWDWVELRPQTLCGFAPGTAMSLVPVIAVYAALSKDLGLALRFPGKH
;
A
#
# COMPACT_ATOMS: atom_id res chain seq x y z
N MET A 1 -1.07 -23.14 12.45
CA MET A 1 -1.96 -22.90 11.30
C MET A 1 -1.22 -21.92 10.41
N ALA A 2 -1.03 -22.22 9.13
CA ALA A 2 -0.29 -21.32 8.25
C ALA A 2 -1.21 -20.19 7.76
N TYR A 3 -0.81 -18.94 7.99
CA TYR A 3 -1.41 -17.76 7.39
C TYR A 3 -0.90 -17.57 5.98
N LYS A 4 -1.77 -17.06 5.10
CA LYS A 4 -1.38 -16.66 3.74
C LYS A 4 -1.69 -15.20 3.49
N ALA A 5 -0.67 -14.45 3.12
CA ALA A 5 -0.73 -13.03 2.84
C ALA A 5 -0.71 -12.75 1.34
N ILE A 6 -1.57 -11.84 0.88
CA ILE A 6 -1.33 -11.08 -0.35
C ILE A 6 -0.69 -9.75 0.04
N VAL A 7 0.47 -9.44 -0.52
CA VAL A 7 1.11 -8.12 -0.38
C VAL A 7 0.97 -7.36 -1.68
N VAL A 8 0.05 -6.40 -1.71
CA VAL A 8 -0.24 -5.58 -2.88
C VAL A 8 0.75 -4.41 -2.92
N GLY A 9 1.52 -4.29 -4.00
CA GLY A 9 2.66 -3.37 -4.06
C GLY A 9 3.96 -3.95 -3.49
N ALA A 10 4.15 -5.28 -3.58
CA ALA A 10 5.25 -6.03 -2.97
C ALA A 10 6.67 -5.61 -3.40
N LEU A 11 6.82 -4.91 -4.52
CA LEU A 11 8.10 -4.37 -4.99
C LEU A 11 8.32 -2.89 -4.62
N GLY A 12 7.34 -2.23 -4.01
CA GLY A 12 7.44 -0.87 -3.48
C GLY A 12 8.20 -0.83 -2.16
N VAL A 13 8.44 0.39 -1.64
CA VAL A 13 9.22 0.61 -0.41
C VAL A 13 8.65 -0.23 0.75
N ILE A 14 7.39 -0.01 1.09
CA ILE A 14 6.72 -0.68 2.22
C ILE A 14 6.51 -2.16 1.91
N GLY A 15 6.04 -2.48 0.71
CA GLY A 15 5.74 -3.86 0.31
C GLY A 15 6.93 -4.80 0.45
N ARG A 16 8.15 -4.34 0.12
CA ARG A 16 9.37 -5.15 0.30
C ARG A 16 9.63 -5.49 1.76
N TYR A 17 9.53 -4.51 2.66
CA TYR A 17 9.70 -4.76 4.10
C TYR A 17 8.61 -5.67 4.67
N ILE A 18 7.37 -5.55 4.18
CA ILE A 18 6.29 -6.47 4.56
C ILE A 18 6.64 -7.90 4.11
N VAL A 19 7.01 -8.09 2.84
CA VAL A 19 7.41 -9.41 2.32
C VAL A 19 8.58 -9.99 3.12
N GLU A 20 9.65 -9.20 3.34
CA GLU A 20 10.83 -9.64 4.10
C GLU A 20 10.48 -10.03 5.54
N ARG A 21 9.62 -9.25 6.21
CA ARG A 21 9.22 -9.53 7.59
C ARG A 21 8.34 -10.77 7.70
N LEU A 22 7.44 -10.99 6.74
CA LEU A 22 6.58 -12.17 6.69
C LEU A 22 7.37 -13.42 6.29
N GLU A 23 8.34 -13.31 5.38
CA GLU A 23 9.19 -14.44 4.94
C GLU A 23 10.02 -15.04 6.09
N GLN A 24 10.40 -14.22 7.08
CA GLN A 24 11.12 -14.63 8.29
C GLN A 24 10.25 -15.42 9.27
N ASP A 25 8.93 -15.37 9.14
CA ASP A 25 8.00 -16.02 10.03
C ASP A 25 7.47 -17.30 9.38
N PRO A 26 7.76 -18.50 9.95
CA PRO A 26 7.41 -19.78 9.34
C PRO A 26 5.90 -20.02 9.27
N ASP A 27 5.09 -19.25 10.01
CA ASP A 27 3.64 -19.34 9.93
C ASP A 27 3.07 -18.64 8.70
N TRP A 28 3.88 -17.93 7.90
CA TRP A 28 3.42 -17.18 6.73
C TRP A 28 3.86 -17.76 5.38
N GLU A 29 2.88 -17.86 4.48
CA GLU A 29 3.08 -17.91 3.04
C GLU A 29 2.72 -16.55 2.42
N VAL A 30 3.52 -16.08 1.46
CA VAL A 30 3.38 -14.72 0.90
C VAL A 30 3.20 -14.77 -0.61
N ILE A 31 2.15 -14.13 -1.09
CA ILE A 31 1.94 -13.80 -2.50
C ILE A 31 2.20 -12.31 -2.70
N GLY A 32 3.33 -11.97 -3.31
CA GLY A 32 3.67 -10.60 -3.66
C GLY A 32 3.03 -10.16 -4.98
N ILE A 33 2.14 -9.17 -4.95
CA ILE A 33 1.53 -8.60 -6.15
C ILE A 33 2.25 -7.31 -6.56
N SER A 34 2.65 -7.26 -7.83
CA SER A 34 3.14 -6.06 -8.50
C SER A 34 2.96 -6.19 -10.01
N ARG A 35 2.99 -5.09 -10.77
CA ARG A 35 2.95 -5.17 -12.25
C ARG A 35 4.15 -5.91 -12.86
N ARG A 36 5.31 -5.81 -12.21
CA ARG A 36 6.54 -6.50 -12.62
C ARG A 36 6.69 -7.81 -11.87
N GLN A 37 7.31 -8.79 -12.50
CA GLN A 37 7.69 -10.03 -11.83
C GLN A 37 8.79 -9.75 -10.79
N GLY A 38 8.58 -10.21 -9.56
CA GLY A 38 9.61 -10.22 -8.51
C GLY A 38 10.31 -11.57 -8.43
N PRO A 39 11.42 -11.67 -7.68
CA PRO A 39 12.14 -12.92 -7.50
C PRO A 39 11.37 -13.84 -6.54
N SER A 40 10.70 -14.86 -7.07
CA SER A 40 10.08 -15.90 -6.23
C SER A 40 11.12 -16.69 -5.44
N ARG A 41 10.73 -17.10 -4.24
CA ARG A 41 11.51 -17.88 -3.26
C ARG A 41 10.61 -18.96 -2.66
N GLN A 42 11.12 -19.72 -1.68
CA GLN A 42 10.40 -20.86 -1.12
C GLN A 42 9.00 -20.49 -0.58
N ARG A 43 8.91 -19.52 0.35
CA ARG A 43 7.65 -19.09 0.98
C ARG A 43 7.07 -17.80 0.38
N VAL A 44 7.70 -17.26 -0.66
CA VAL A 44 7.32 -16.01 -1.31
C VAL A 44 7.15 -16.25 -2.81
N GLN A 45 5.92 -16.15 -3.30
CA GLN A 45 5.64 -16.23 -4.73
C GLN A 45 5.22 -14.85 -5.24
N TYR A 46 5.82 -14.40 -6.34
CA TYR A 46 5.41 -13.15 -6.97
C TYR A 46 4.40 -13.41 -8.08
N LEU A 47 3.31 -12.65 -8.05
CA LEU A 47 2.27 -12.62 -9.06
C LEU A 47 2.34 -11.29 -9.81
N ALA A 48 2.87 -11.31 -11.04
CA ALA A 48 2.85 -10.15 -11.92
C ALA A 48 1.41 -9.83 -12.33
N LEU A 49 0.78 -8.79 -11.79
CA LEU A 49 -0.63 -8.43 -12.00
C LEU A 49 -0.79 -6.91 -12.13
N ASP A 50 -1.56 -6.47 -13.13
CA ASP A 50 -2.06 -5.09 -13.19
C ASP A 50 -3.37 -5.00 -12.41
N LEU A 51 -3.38 -4.15 -11.39
CA LEU A 51 -4.52 -3.99 -10.49
C LEU A 51 -5.64 -3.14 -11.09
N LEU A 52 -5.39 -2.48 -12.23
CA LEU A 52 -6.42 -1.77 -12.99
C LEU A 52 -7.20 -2.69 -13.94
N ASP A 53 -6.72 -3.91 -14.17
CA ASP A 53 -7.43 -4.94 -14.91
C ASP A 53 -8.29 -5.77 -13.93
N ALA A 54 -9.57 -5.40 -13.82
CA ALA A 54 -10.49 -6.01 -12.86
C ALA A 54 -10.73 -7.50 -13.14
N GLU A 55 -10.86 -7.90 -14.42
CA GLU A 55 -11.10 -9.30 -14.79
C GLU A 55 -9.87 -10.17 -14.49
N SER A 56 -8.67 -9.66 -14.77
CA SER A 56 -7.43 -10.35 -14.44
C SER A 56 -7.21 -10.44 -12.94
N CYS A 57 -7.56 -9.39 -12.18
CA CYS A 57 -7.55 -9.43 -10.71
C CYS A 57 -8.44 -10.56 -10.20
N GLU A 58 -9.70 -10.55 -10.60
CA GLU A 58 -10.69 -11.54 -10.20
C GLU A 58 -10.20 -12.97 -10.49
N ARG A 59 -9.91 -13.26 -11.76
CA ARG A 59 -9.52 -14.59 -12.20
C ARG A 59 -8.24 -15.11 -11.53
N ARG A 60 -7.24 -14.25 -11.35
CA ARG A 60 -5.91 -14.68 -10.84
C ARG A 60 -5.85 -14.73 -9.33
N ILE A 61 -6.61 -13.89 -8.63
CA ILE A 61 -6.74 -13.95 -7.17
C ILE A 61 -7.64 -15.13 -6.77
N ALA A 62 -8.70 -15.41 -7.54
CA ALA A 62 -9.55 -16.59 -7.31
C ALA A 62 -8.78 -17.92 -7.44
N ALA A 63 -7.75 -17.96 -8.30
CA ALA A 63 -6.94 -19.16 -8.51
C ALA A 63 -5.89 -19.43 -7.41
N ILE A 64 -5.79 -18.56 -6.40
CA ILE A 64 -4.94 -18.79 -5.24
C ILE A 64 -5.78 -19.50 -4.18
N ASP A 65 -5.19 -20.39 -3.40
CA ASP A 65 -5.92 -21.04 -2.30
C ASP A 65 -5.63 -20.38 -0.95
N GLY A 66 -6.69 -20.09 -0.19
CA GLY A 66 -6.60 -19.88 1.26
C GLY A 66 -5.96 -18.56 1.69
N ILE A 67 -6.19 -17.46 0.98
CA ILE A 67 -5.74 -16.14 1.43
C ILE A 67 -6.45 -15.76 2.74
N THR A 68 -5.66 -15.30 3.71
CA THR A 68 -6.14 -14.90 5.03
C THR A 68 -5.95 -13.42 5.31
N HIS A 69 -4.93 -12.80 4.71
CA HIS A 69 -4.58 -11.40 4.98
C HIS A 69 -4.25 -10.67 3.69
N VAL A 70 -4.69 -9.42 3.59
CA VAL A 70 -4.29 -8.50 2.52
C VAL A 70 -3.50 -7.36 3.12
N PHE A 71 -2.26 -7.17 2.67
CA PHE A 71 -1.46 -6.00 2.98
C PHE A 71 -1.44 -5.10 1.74
N TYR A 72 -2.19 -4.00 1.78
CA TYR A 72 -2.30 -3.07 0.66
C TYR A 72 -1.34 -1.89 0.81
N ALA A 73 -0.27 -1.88 0.03
CA ALA A 73 0.76 -0.84 0.03
C ALA A 73 1.10 -0.36 -1.39
N ALA A 74 0.13 -0.42 -2.31
CA ALA A 74 0.28 0.00 -3.69
C ALA A 74 -0.16 1.46 -3.91
N PHE A 75 0.54 2.13 -4.82
CA PHE A 75 0.21 3.47 -5.30
C PHE A 75 0.52 3.56 -6.80
N GLN A 76 -0.40 4.17 -7.55
CA GLN A 76 -0.23 4.51 -8.95
C GLN A 76 -0.24 6.03 -9.12
N PRO A 77 0.91 6.65 -9.47
CA PRO A 77 0.92 8.05 -9.84
C PRO A 77 0.30 8.24 -11.23
N THR A 78 -0.54 9.26 -11.35
CA THR A 78 -0.99 9.81 -12.62
C THR A 78 0.07 10.81 -13.13
N PRO A 79 0.43 10.76 -14.42
CA PRO A 79 1.33 11.76 -15.01
C PRO A 79 0.76 13.17 -14.88
N GLY A 80 1.59 14.14 -14.51
CA GLY A 80 1.20 15.55 -14.48
C GLY A 80 1.77 16.33 -13.28
N PRO A 81 1.43 17.62 -13.16
CA PRO A 81 1.86 18.45 -12.05
C PRO A 81 1.38 17.90 -10.70
N ALA A 82 2.16 18.12 -9.64
CA ALA A 82 1.80 17.68 -8.29
C ALA A 82 0.44 18.23 -7.80
N ALA A 83 -0.06 19.32 -8.38
CA ALA A 83 -1.40 19.87 -8.11
C ALA A 83 -2.56 18.94 -8.56
N GLY A 84 -2.28 17.97 -9.43
CA GLY A 84 -3.27 17.03 -9.97
C GLY A 84 -3.65 15.88 -9.03
N TYR A 85 -3.67 16.08 -7.71
CA TYR A 85 -3.95 15.00 -6.75
C TYR A 85 -5.31 14.31 -6.99
N ALA A 86 -6.31 15.06 -7.45
CA ALA A 86 -7.61 14.52 -7.85
C ALA A 86 -7.49 13.46 -8.95
N SER A 87 -6.55 13.61 -9.88
CA SER A 87 -6.34 12.65 -10.98
C SER A 87 -5.79 11.30 -10.52
N ASN A 88 -5.33 11.18 -9.26
CA ASN A 88 -4.89 9.91 -8.68
C ASN A 88 -6.03 9.13 -8.03
N ILE A 89 -7.21 9.72 -7.82
CA ILE A 89 -8.27 9.13 -6.99
C ILE A 89 -8.80 7.84 -7.60
N ASP A 90 -9.34 7.91 -8.80
CA ASP A 90 -10.04 6.77 -9.42
C ASP A 90 -9.10 5.57 -9.60
N ALA A 91 -7.90 5.80 -10.11
CA ALA A 91 -6.93 4.73 -10.32
C ALA A 91 -6.55 4.04 -9.00
N ASN A 92 -6.22 4.80 -7.95
CA ASN A 92 -5.79 4.22 -6.67
C ASN A 92 -6.94 3.58 -5.89
N ARG A 93 -8.15 4.14 -6.00
CA ARG A 93 -9.37 3.53 -5.48
C ARG A 93 -9.63 2.21 -6.19
N ASN A 94 -9.68 2.21 -7.53
CA ASN A 94 -10.01 1.02 -8.33
C ASN A 94 -9.01 -0.13 -8.11
N MET A 95 -7.71 0.17 -7.96
CA MET A 95 -6.72 -0.84 -7.59
C MET A 95 -7.01 -1.52 -6.23
N LEU A 96 -7.48 -0.76 -5.24
CA LEU A 96 -7.90 -1.30 -3.94
C LEU A 96 -9.16 -2.15 -4.11
N VAL A 97 -10.18 -1.60 -4.81
CA VAL A 97 -11.45 -2.29 -5.08
C VAL A 97 -11.17 -3.65 -5.69
N ASN A 98 -10.48 -3.68 -6.83
CA ASN A 98 -10.23 -4.90 -7.58
C ASN A 98 -9.45 -5.95 -6.78
N ALA A 99 -8.47 -5.53 -5.96
CA ALA A 99 -7.68 -6.45 -5.15
C ALA A 99 -8.49 -7.02 -3.97
N VAL A 100 -9.15 -6.13 -3.20
CA VAL A 100 -9.82 -6.52 -1.96
C VAL A 100 -11.13 -7.24 -2.25
N SER A 101 -11.91 -6.80 -3.24
CA SER A 101 -13.16 -7.49 -3.59
C SER A 101 -12.89 -8.90 -4.10
N ALA A 102 -11.88 -9.10 -4.96
CA ALA A 102 -11.53 -10.43 -5.45
C ALA A 102 -11.12 -11.37 -4.30
N VAL A 103 -10.36 -10.87 -3.32
CA VAL A 103 -10.04 -11.69 -2.13
C VAL A 103 -11.29 -11.98 -1.31
N ALA A 104 -12.09 -10.96 -0.97
CA ALA A 104 -13.27 -11.12 -0.13
C ALA A 104 -14.34 -12.03 -0.76
N THR A 105 -14.47 -12.02 -2.09
CA THR A 105 -15.42 -12.86 -2.84
C THR A 105 -14.98 -14.31 -2.89
N HIS A 106 -13.70 -14.59 -3.14
CA HIS A 106 -13.23 -15.97 -3.39
C HIS A 106 -12.63 -16.67 -2.18
N HIS A 107 -12.25 -15.91 -1.14
CA HIS A 107 -11.53 -16.43 0.01
C HIS A 107 -12.32 -16.24 1.29
N ALA A 108 -13.19 -17.21 1.59
CA ALA A 108 -13.91 -17.28 2.87
C ALA A 108 -12.97 -17.41 4.10
N SER A 109 -11.67 -17.66 3.86
CA SER A 109 -10.60 -17.65 4.86
C SER A 109 -10.05 -16.26 5.17
N LEU A 110 -10.48 -15.20 4.47
CA LEU A 110 -10.05 -13.83 4.75
C LEU A 110 -10.35 -13.46 6.20
N GLN A 111 -9.36 -12.90 6.89
CA GLN A 111 -9.42 -12.48 8.28
C GLN A 111 -9.19 -10.98 8.43
N ARG A 112 -8.26 -10.40 7.65
CA ARG A 112 -7.88 -8.99 7.81
C ARG A 112 -7.37 -8.32 6.55
N VAL A 113 -7.76 -7.06 6.37
CA VAL A 113 -7.19 -6.15 5.37
C VAL A 113 -6.41 -5.04 6.08
N ILE A 114 -5.13 -4.89 5.75
CA ILE A 114 -4.25 -3.84 6.25
C ILE A 114 -4.04 -2.83 5.13
N LEU A 115 -4.64 -1.65 5.25
CA LEU A 115 -4.49 -0.56 4.30
C LEU A 115 -3.37 0.38 4.75
N VAL A 116 -2.36 0.58 3.91
CA VAL A 116 -1.29 1.55 4.18
C VAL A 116 -1.56 2.85 3.43
N THR A 117 -1.80 3.92 4.19
CA THR A 117 -1.97 5.28 3.69
C THR A 117 -0.71 6.11 3.99
N GLY A 118 -0.82 7.15 4.81
CA GLY A 118 0.30 7.97 5.26
C GLY A 118 -0.12 9.36 5.71
N THR A 119 0.85 10.21 6.03
CA THR A 119 0.60 11.55 6.58
C THR A 119 -0.07 12.54 5.63
N LYS A 120 -0.26 12.18 4.34
CA LYS A 120 -1.15 12.95 3.46
C LYS A 120 -2.60 12.91 3.92
N TYR A 121 -2.99 11.94 4.76
CA TYR A 121 -4.27 11.95 5.47
C TYR A 121 -4.48 13.25 6.25
N TYR A 122 -3.43 13.77 6.89
CA TYR A 122 -3.48 15.00 7.70
C TYR A 122 -3.25 16.28 6.89
N GLY A 123 -3.02 16.17 5.57
CA GLY A 123 -2.82 17.34 4.71
C GLY A 123 -1.38 17.87 4.65
N ILE A 124 -0.37 17.08 5.02
CA ILE A 124 1.06 17.52 5.00
C ILE A 124 1.55 18.01 3.63
N HIS A 125 0.88 17.57 2.55
CA HIS A 125 1.17 17.96 1.17
C HIS A 125 0.52 19.30 0.77
N LEU A 126 -0.38 19.83 1.60
CA LEU A 126 -1.09 21.09 1.40
C LEU A 126 -0.49 22.23 2.21
N GLY A 127 0.31 21.91 3.23
CA GLY A 127 0.95 22.89 4.10
C GLY A 127 1.21 22.35 5.51
N PRO A 128 1.49 23.26 6.46
CA PRO A 128 1.60 22.91 7.87
C PRO A 128 0.32 22.24 8.39
N ILE A 129 0.49 21.23 9.25
CA ILE A 129 -0.61 20.49 9.86
C ILE A 129 -0.61 20.70 11.38
N LYS A 130 -1.75 20.43 12.02
CA LYS A 130 -1.82 20.32 13.47
C LYS A 130 -0.86 19.24 13.96
N THR A 131 -0.07 19.55 15.00
CA THR A 131 0.84 18.61 15.65
C THR A 131 0.62 18.60 17.18
N PRO A 132 0.66 17.44 17.85
CA PRO A 132 0.76 16.11 17.26
C PRO A 132 -0.53 15.75 16.48
N ALA A 133 -0.36 15.19 15.29
CA ALA A 133 -1.48 14.67 14.51
C ALA A 133 -2.06 13.45 15.23
N ARG A 134 -3.39 13.35 15.29
CA ARG A 134 -4.11 12.24 15.94
C ARG A 134 -5.03 11.56 14.96
N GLU A 135 -5.26 10.26 15.13
CA GLU A 135 -6.12 9.47 14.24
C GLU A 135 -7.57 9.97 14.22
N THR A 136 -8.00 10.63 15.30
CA THR A 136 -9.29 11.30 15.47
C THR A 136 -9.38 12.68 14.82
N ASP A 137 -8.29 13.22 14.26
CA ASP A 137 -8.34 14.50 13.57
C ASP A 137 -9.19 14.41 12.29
N SER A 138 -9.96 15.47 12.04
CA SER A 138 -10.83 15.56 10.87
C SER A 138 -10.05 15.48 9.57
N ARG A 139 -10.71 14.94 8.54
CA ARG A 139 -10.19 14.98 7.16
C ARG A 139 -10.04 16.42 6.70
N HIS A 140 -9.03 16.67 5.88
CA HIS A 140 -8.92 17.92 5.13
C HIS A 140 -9.90 17.93 3.95
N ILE A 141 -10.22 19.12 3.45
CA ILE A 141 -11.23 19.32 2.39
C ILE A 141 -10.73 18.91 0.99
N PRO A 142 -9.47 19.22 0.59
CA PRO A 142 -9.03 18.90 -0.78
C PRO A 142 -9.04 17.40 -1.14
N PRO A 143 -9.11 17.07 -2.44
CA PRO A 143 -9.19 15.69 -2.89
C PRO A 143 -8.00 14.83 -2.45
N ASN A 144 -8.27 13.63 -1.91
CA ASN A 144 -7.26 12.70 -1.43
C ASN A 144 -7.73 11.26 -1.53
N TYR A 145 -7.05 10.47 -2.38
CA TYR A 145 -7.42 9.08 -2.66
C TYR A 145 -7.44 8.17 -1.42
N TYR A 146 -6.76 8.54 -0.33
CA TYR A 146 -6.88 7.81 0.94
C TYR A 146 -8.31 7.80 1.45
N PHE A 147 -9.04 8.91 1.31
CA PHE A 147 -10.40 9.01 1.81
C PHE A 147 -11.33 8.09 1.03
N ASP A 148 -11.23 8.09 -0.30
CA ASP A 148 -11.98 7.18 -1.18
C ASP A 148 -11.68 5.70 -0.92
N GLN A 149 -10.42 5.36 -0.63
CA GLN A 149 -10.01 4.00 -0.25
C GLN A 149 -10.63 3.58 1.09
N ILE A 150 -10.55 4.44 2.10
CA ILE A 150 -11.10 4.21 3.44
C ILE A 150 -12.62 4.09 3.39
N ASP A 151 -13.29 5.01 2.69
CA ASP A 151 -14.76 5.04 2.58
C ASP A 151 -15.27 3.82 1.84
N TRP A 152 -14.62 3.43 0.74
CA TRP A 152 -14.97 2.20 0.05
C TRP A 152 -14.77 0.97 0.94
N LEU A 153 -13.64 0.85 1.64
CA LEU A 153 -13.35 -0.32 2.48
C LEU A 153 -14.33 -0.43 3.65
N MET A 154 -14.67 0.69 4.28
CA MET A 154 -15.66 0.77 5.34
C MET A 154 -17.05 0.36 4.85
N ALA A 155 -17.50 0.91 3.72
CA ALA A 155 -18.81 0.58 3.15
C ALA A 155 -18.87 -0.88 2.67
N TYR A 156 -17.81 -1.36 2.02
CA TYR A 156 -17.74 -2.73 1.51
C TYR A 156 -17.75 -3.76 2.65
N GLN A 157 -16.99 -3.52 3.72
CA GLN A 157 -16.98 -4.39 4.90
C GLN A 157 -18.32 -4.37 5.62
N ALA A 158 -18.96 -3.20 5.80
CA ALA A 158 -20.28 -3.10 6.40
C ALA A 158 -21.34 -3.86 5.58
N ASN A 159 -21.30 -3.75 4.25
CA ASN A 159 -22.21 -4.47 3.36
C ASN A 159 -21.97 -5.98 3.40
N ALA A 160 -20.71 -6.43 3.40
CA ALA A 160 -20.36 -7.83 3.52
C ALA A 160 -20.90 -8.46 4.82
N LEU A 161 -20.94 -7.71 5.93
CA LEU A 161 -21.54 -8.18 7.18
C LEU A 161 -23.08 -8.31 7.12
N SER A 162 -23.73 -7.71 6.12
CA SER A 162 -25.19 -7.70 5.97
C SER A 162 -25.73 -8.63 4.88
N ASP A 163 -24.88 -9.07 3.95
CA ASP A 163 -25.25 -9.89 2.79
C ASP A 163 -24.90 -11.37 3.00
N ALA A 164 -25.92 -12.24 3.07
CA ALA A 164 -25.73 -13.68 3.26
C ALA A 164 -25.07 -14.38 2.06
N SER A 165 -25.09 -13.78 0.86
CA SER A 165 -24.35 -14.27 -0.31
C SER A 165 -22.85 -13.91 -0.23
N ILE A 166 -22.54 -12.82 0.47
CA ILE A 166 -21.20 -12.44 0.94
C ILE A 166 -21.05 -12.88 2.41
N ALA A 167 -21.53 -14.08 2.77
CA ALA A 167 -21.23 -14.68 4.06
C ALA A 167 -19.76 -15.17 4.11
N ALA A 168 -18.82 -14.30 3.78
CA ALA A 168 -17.44 -14.43 4.21
C ALA A 168 -17.43 -14.04 5.70
N ARG A 169 -16.91 -14.94 6.53
CA ARG A 169 -16.72 -14.75 7.98
C ARG A 169 -16.19 -13.35 8.28
N SER A 170 -16.61 -12.78 9.42
CA SER A 170 -16.28 -11.42 9.84
C SER A 170 -14.76 -11.15 9.76
N TRP A 171 -14.32 -10.54 8.67
CA TRP A 171 -13.00 -9.97 8.52
C TRP A 171 -13.04 -8.50 8.96
N ASP A 172 -11.91 -8.01 9.45
CA ASP A 172 -11.74 -6.63 9.86
C ASP A 172 -10.72 -5.91 8.98
N TRP A 173 -10.60 -4.60 9.18
CA TRP A 173 -9.56 -3.84 8.52
C TRP A 173 -8.88 -2.85 9.47
N VAL A 174 -7.62 -2.56 9.16
CA VAL A 174 -6.80 -1.60 9.89
C VAL A 174 -6.14 -0.67 8.89
N GLU A 175 -6.17 0.63 9.18
CA GLU A 175 -5.40 1.64 8.47
C GLU A 175 -4.08 1.91 9.19
N LEU A 176 -2.97 1.92 8.46
CA LEU A 176 -1.67 2.36 8.94
C LEU A 176 -1.32 3.69 8.26
N ARG A 177 -1.02 4.73 9.07
CA ARG A 177 -0.67 6.09 8.61
C ARG A 177 0.81 6.42 8.87
N PRO A 178 1.79 5.74 8.24
CA PRO A 178 3.20 6.04 8.46
C PRO A 178 3.56 7.46 8.00
N GLN A 179 4.54 8.08 8.65
CA GLN A 179 5.05 9.41 8.29
C GLN A 179 6.07 9.34 7.15
N THR A 180 7.35 9.40 7.48
CA THR A 180 8.43 9.36 6.49
C THR A 180 9.03 7.97 6.56
N LEU A 181 8.98 7.27 5.43
CA LEU A 181 9.57 5.95 5.32
C LEU A 181 11.06 6.10 5.07
N CYS A 182 11.85 5.80 6.09
CA CYS A 182 13.30 5.71 6.00
C CYS A 182 13.68 4.28 5.63
N GLY A 183 13.63 3.95 4.34
CA GLY A 183 13.90 2.59 3.85
C GLY A 183 14.67 2.58 2.54
N PHE A 184 15.42 1.51 2.29
CA PHE A 184 16.17 1.34 1.05
C PHE A 184 15.32 0.56 0.03
N ALA A 185 14.85 1.26 -1.01
CA ALA A 185 14.16 0.63 -2.13
C ALA A 185 14.57 1.29 -3.45
N PRO A 186 15.61 0.76 -4.12
CA PRO A 186 16.07 1.23 -5.42
C PRO A 186 14.93 1.27 -6.45
N GLY A 187 14.87 2.36 -7.23
CA GLY A 187 13.86 2.56 -8.26
C GLY A 187 12.49 3.02 -7.76
N THR A 188 12.38 3.46 -6.50
CA THR A 188 11.16 4.09 -5.97
C THR A 188 11.34 5.61 -5.89
N ALA A 189 10.32 6.37 -6.30
CA ALA A 189 10.37 7.84 -6.31
C ALA A 189 10.24 8.49 -4.91
N MET A 190 10.05 7.70 -3.85
CA MET A 190 9.62 8.19 -2.53
C MET A 190 10.47 7.64 -1.37
N SER A 191 11.80 7.67 -1.50
CA SER A 191 12.68 7.45 -0.34
C SER A 191 13.70 8.57 -0.20
N LEU A 192 13.68 9.23 0.96
CA LEU A 192 14.56 10.36 1.28
C LEU A 192 16.00 9.91 1.54
N VAL A 193 16.18 8.73 2.14
CA VAL A 193 17.49 8.23 2.57
C VAL A 193 18.46 8.04 1.39
N PRO A 194 18.09 7.38 0.27
CA PRO A 194 18.96 7.26 -0.90
C PRO A 194 19.34 8.63 -1.49
N VAL A 195 18.42 9.61 -1.50
CA VAL A 195 18.70 10.95 -2.03
C VAL A 195 19.74 11.66 -1.17
N ILE A 196 19.59 11.62 0.15
CA ILE A 196 20.58 12.18 1.09
C ILE A 196 21.92 11.45 0.94
N ALA A 197 21.91 10.12 0.84
CA ALA A 197 23.13 9.31 0.71
C ALA A 197 23.89 9.65 -0.59
N VAL A 198 23.18 9.79 -1.72
CA VAL A 198 23.78 10.21 -2.99
C VAL A 198 24.34 11.63 -2.90
N TYR A 199 23.59 12.57 -2.33
CA TYR A 199 24.06 13.95 -2.12
C TYR A 199 25.32 14.01 -1.25
N ALA A 200 25.38 13.21 -0.19
CA ALA A 200 26.54 13.11 0.68
C ALA A 200 27.74 12.46 -0.02
N ALA A 201 27.52 11.40 -0.81
CA ALA A 201 28.56 10.75 -1.59
C ALA A 201 29.18 11.71 -2.63
N LEU A 202 28.34 12.46 -3.35
CA LEU A 202 28.80 13.48 -4.30
C LEU A 202 29.55 14.62 -3.62
N SER A 203 29.06 15.10 -2.47
CA SER A 203 29.76 16.15 -1.71
C SER A 203 31.16 15.70 -1.29
N LYS A 204 31.29 14.45 -0.84
CA LYS A 204 32.58 13.85 -0.48
C LYS A 204 33.53 13.74 -1.68
N ASP A 205 33.03 13.24 -2.81
CA ASP A 205 33.82 13.05 -4.03
C ASP A 205 34.39 14.38 -4.57
N LEU A 206 33.59 15.44 -4.50
CA LEU A 206 33.97 16.78 -4.95
C LEU A 206 34.76 17.60 -3.90
N GLY A 207 35.04 17.03 -2.71
CA GLY A 207 35.71 17.76 -1.63
C GLY A 207 34.89 18.93 -1.06
N LEU A 208 33.56 18.89 -1.19
CA LEU A 208 32.65 19.93 -0.73
C LEU A 208 32.08 19.62 0.65
N ALA A 209 31.76 20.66 1.41
CA ALA A 209 31.04 20.51 2.68
C ALA A 209 29.60 20.00 2.45
N LEU A 210 29.11 19.13 3.33
CA LEU A 210 27.73 18.65 3.33
C LEU A 210 26.78 19.74 3.84
N ARG A 211 26.19 20.53 2.94
CA ARG A 211 25.32 21.67 3.30
C ARG A 211 23.86 21.21 3.40
N PHE A 212 23.13 21.69 4.40
CA PHE A 212 21.69 21.40 4.52
C PHE A 212 20.89 22.11 3.42
N PRO A 213 20.11 21.40 2.59
CA PRO A 213 19.40 22.00 1.45
C PRO A 213 17.99 22.53 1.79
N GLY A 214 17.57 22.47 3.05
CA GLY A 214 16.25 22.91 3.49
C GLY A 214 16.16 24.42 3.71
N LYS A 215 14.94 24.89 4.02
CA LYS A 215 14.72 26.28 4.43
C LYS A 215 15.23 26.50 5.85
N HIS A 216 15.84 27.66 6.09
CA HIS A 216 16.17 28.18 7.42
C HIS A 216 14.94 28.77 8.09
#